data_AF-A0A539CUG3-F1
#
_entry.id   AF-A0A539CUG3-F1
#
_cell.length_a   1.000
_cell.length_b   1.000
_cell.length_c   1.000
_cell.angle_alpha   90.00
_cell.angle_beta   90.00
_cell.angle_gamma   90.00
#
_symmetry.space_group_name_H-M   'P 1'
#
loop_
_entity.id
_entity.type
_entity.pdbx_description
1 polymer ?
#
loop_
_entity_poly.entity_id
_entity_poly.type
_entity_poly.pdbx_seq_one_letter_code
_entity_poly.pdbx_strand_id
1 'polypeptide(L)'
;MMIFTRSGYVNSDCVEKIGTSKKATSGGWETRLYMKGGGEPVIAYGTESRIIDAFCPVVAATPGFNKAIAIKDETGWCAELYPVVAWRIYNDDVEPIAVGLEGNISSPMATVLPDGRVEDAGELHEDVAQWLKMVEEVEKIEAENKLKLQSVNT
;
A
#
# COMPACT_ATOMS: atom_id res chain seq x y z
N MET A 1 -1.22 -4.05 -20.12
CA MET A 1 -0.48 -4.82 -19.09
C MET A 1 -1.07 -6.23 -19.02
N MET A 2 -0.32 -7.27 -18.62
CA MET A 2 -0.84 -8.65 -18.56
C MET A 2 -1.20 -9.04 -17.12
N ILE A 3 -2.36 -9.66 -16.94
CA ILE A 3 -2.86 -10.12 -15.63
C ILE A 3 -2.89 -11.65 -15.62
N PHE A 4 -2.35 -12.22 -14.54
CA PHE A 4 -2.34 -13.67 -14.34
C PHE A 4 -3.70 -14.13 -13.81
N THR A 5 -4.23 -15.15 -14.47
CA THR A 5 -5.55 -15.73 -14.16
C THR A 5 -5.47 -17.24 -14.08
N ARG A 6 -6.53 -17.86 -13.56
CA ARG A 6 -6.68 -19.34 -13.55
C ARG A 6 -6.55 -19.99 -14.93
N SER A 7 -6.88 -19.24 -15.98
CA SER A 7 -6.96 -19.75 -17.36
C SER A 7 -5.83 -19.25 -18.25
N GLY A 8 -4.80 -18.61 -17.68
CA GLY A 8 -3.68 -18.03 -18.41
C GLY A 8 -3.54 -16.53 -18.19
N TYR A 9 -3.30 -15.78 -19.25
CA TYR A 9 -3.05 -14.35 -19.18
C TYR A 9 -4.15 -13.55 -19.87
N VAL A 10 -4.55 -12.45 -19.23
CA VAL A 10 -5.52 -11.51 -19.79
C VAL A 10 -4.85 -10.17 -20.01
N ASN A 11 -5.04 -9.57 -21.18
CA ASN A 11 -4.65 -8.18 -21.41
C ASN A 11 -5.62 -7.27 -20.63
N SER A 12 -5.08 -6.39 -19.78
CA SER A 12 -5.83 -5.39 -19.01
C SER A 12 -6.81 -4.59 -19.87
N ASP A 13 -6.46 -4.29 -21.11
CA ASP A 13 -7.26 -3.43 -21.98
C ASP A 13 -8.59 -4.08 -22.41
N CYS A 14 -8.67 -5.41 -22.28
CA CYS A 14 -9.87 -6.21 -22.57
C CYS A 14 -10.81 -6.31 -21.37
N VAL A 15 -10.45 -5.79 -20.20
CA VAL A 15 -11.28 -5.83 -18.99
C VAL A 15 -12.16 -4.59 -18.94
N GLU A 16 -13.44 -4.79 -18.67
CA GLU A 16 -14.45 -3.75 -18.50
C GLU A 16 -14.63 -3.38 -17.03
N LYS A 17 -14.63 -4.39 -16.15
CA LYS A 17 -14.89 -4.22 -14.71
C LYS A 17 -14.13 -5.26 -13.90
N ILE A 18 -13.73 -4.86 -12.69
CA ILE A 18 -13.22 -5.75 -11.64
C ILE A 18 -14.30 -5.86 -10.57
N GLY A 19 -14.48 -7.04 -10.00
CA GLY A 19 -15.32 -7.21 -8.82
C GLY A 19 -14.82 -8.31 -7.92
N THR A 20 -14.99 -8.14 -6.62
CA THR A 20 -14.75 -9.18 -5.63
C THR A 20 -16.05 -9.81 -5.17
N SER A 21 -16.02 -11.12 -4.97
CA SER A 21 -17.15 -11.85 -4.39
C SER A 21 -16.66 -12.97 -3.49
N LYS A 22 -17.46 -13.31 -2.49
CA LYS A 22 -17.18 -14.43 -1.60
C LYS A 22 -17.50 -15.74 -2.32
N LYS A 23 -16.55 -16.67 -2.33
CA LYS A 23 -16.76 -18.03 -2.85
C LYS A 23 -17.86 -18.70 -2.05
N ALA A 24 -18.89 -19.14 -2.76
CA ALA A 24 -20.00 -19.89 -2.16
C ALA A 24 -19.55 -21.18 -1.45
N THR A 25 -18.47 -21.81 -1.94
CA THR A 25 -18.00 -23.12 -1.47
C THR A 25 -16.99 -23.06 -0.34
N SER A 26 -16.09 -22.07 -0.31
CA SER A 26 -15.00 -22.00 0.66
C SER A 26 -15.04 -20.78 1.57
N GLY A 27 -15.97 -19.85 1.35
CA GLY A 27 -16.05 -18.60 2.10
C GLY A 27 -14.88 -17.63 1.88
N GLY A 28 -13.89 -17.98 1.06
CA GLY A 28 -12.77 -17.09 0.69
C GLY A 28 -13.18 -16.08 -0.37
N TRP A 29 -12.49 -14.95 -0.46
CA TRP A 29 -12.75 -13.94 -1.50
C TRP A 29 -12.06 -14.31 -2.82
N GLU A 30 -12.72 -14.01 -3.94
CA GLU A 30 -12.13 -14.07 -5.27
C GLU A 30 -12.36 -12.79 -6.05
N THR A 31 -11.32 -12.36 -6.74
CA THR A 31 -11.37 -11.25 -7.68
C THR A 31 -11.69 -11.77 -9.07
N ARG A 32 -12.72 -11.21 -9.68
CA ARG A 32 -13.27 -11.57 -10.98
C ARG A 32 -13.05 -10.40 -11.96
N LEU A 33 -12.55 -10.74 -13.15
CA LEU A 33 -12.39 -9.82 -14.27
C LEU A 33 -13.55 -10.01 -15.25
N TYR A 34 -14.32 -8.96 -15.48
CA TYR A 34 -15.41 -8.93 -16.45
C TYR A 34 -14.87 -8.35 -17.76
N MET A 35 -14.96 -9.13 -18.84
CA MET A 35 -14.34 -8.79 -20.13
C MET A 35 -15.26 -7.92 -21.00
N LYS A 36 -14.67 -6.98 -21.75
CA LYS A 36 -15.36 -6.22 -22.79
C LYS A 36 -15.91 -7.18 -23.84
N GLY A 37 -17.21 -7.07 -24.13
CA GLY A 37 -17.91 -8.00 -25.02
C GLY A 37 -18.71 -9.10 -24.30
N GLY A 38 -18.67 -9.12 -22.97
CA GLY A 38 -19.45 -10.05 -22.16
C GLY A 38 -18.86 -11.46 -22.09
N GLY A 39 -19.58 -12.37 -21.43
CA GLY A 39 -19.15 -13.74 -21.16
C GLY A 39 -18.89 -13.99 -19.67
N GLU A 40 -18.44 -15.21 -19.37
CA GLU A 40 -18.14 -15.61 -17.99
C GLU A 40 -16.90 -14.86 -17.46
N PRO A 41 -16.96 -14.33 -16.22
CA PRO A 41 -15.85 -13.60 -15.65
C PRO A 41 -14.65 -14.52 -15.40
N VAL A 42 -13.45 -14.00 -15.64
CA VAL A 42 -12.20 -14.73 -15.43
C VAL A 42 -11.71 -14.50 -14.00
N ILE A 43 -11.28 -15.56 -13.32
CA ILE A 43 -10.76 -15.46 -11.95
C ILE A 43 -9.28 -15.07 -12.00
N ALA A 44 -8.97 -13.90 -11.44
CA ALA A 44 -7.61 -13.40 -11.29
C ALA A 44 -6.93 -13.96 -10.03
N TYR A 45 -5.61 -14.12 -10.09
CA TYR A 45 -4.80 -14.50 -8.93
C TYR A 45 -4.21 -13.26 -8.26
N GLY A 46 -4.28 -13.22 -6.92
CA GLY A 46 -3.79 -12.11 -6.11
C GLY A 46 -4.90 -11.50 -5.26
N THR A 47 -4.51 -10.55 -4.41
CA THR A 47 -5.48 -9.71 -3.69
C THR A 47 -6.16 -8.77 -4.68
N GLU A 48 -7.37 -8.32 -4.36
CA GLU A 48 -8.07 -7.30 -5.15
C GLU A 48 -7.21 -6.05 -5.34
N SER A 49 -6.55 -5.57 -4.29
CA SER A 49 -5.61 -4.44 -4.36
C SER A 49 -4.53 -4.64 -5.42
N ARG A 50 -3.79 -5.76 -5.38
CA ARG A 50 -2.74 -6.06 -6.38
C ARG A 50 -3.28 -6.14 -7.80
N ILE A 51 -4.53 -6.57 -7.96
CA ILE A 51 -5.17 -6.65 -9.28
C ILE A 51 -5.56 -5.25 -9.75
N ILE A 52 -6.16 -4.42 -8.88
CA ILE A 52 -6.49 -3.01 -9.18
C ILE A 52 -5.22 -2.22 -9.53
N ASP A 53 -4.15 -2.39 -8.75
CA ASP A 53 -2.85 -1.78 -8.99
C ASP A 53 -2.30 -2.09 -10.39
N ALA A 54 -2.69 -3.24 -10.94
CA ALA A 54 -2.30 -3.68 -12.27
C ALA A 54 -3.10 -2.99 -13.41
N PHE A 55 -4.05 -2.12 -13.10
CA PHE A 55 -4.75 -1.28 -14.07
C PHE A 55 -4.43 0.20 -13.93
N CYS A 56 -3.83 0.60 -12.82
CA CYS A 56 -3.49 1.99 -12.58
C CYS A 56 -2.35 2.43 -13.52
N PRO A 57 -2.44 3.63 -14.13
CA PRO A 57 -1.33 4.22 -14.85
C PRO A 57 -0.09 4.34 -13.96
N VAL A 58 1.08 4.14 -14.56
CA VAL A 58 2.36 4.27 -13.89
C VAL A 58 3.23 5.26 -14.65
N VAL A 59 3.77 6.24 -13.94
CA VAL A 59 4.72 7.23 -14.49
C VAL A 59 6.06 7.10 -13.76
N ALA A 60 7.16 7.29 -14.49
CA ALA A 60 8.48 7.25 -13.87
C ALA A 60 8.64 8.37 -12.84
N ALA A 61 9.31 8.07 -11.72
CA ALA A 61 9.62 9.06 -10.71
C ALA A 61 10.89 9.85 -11.09
N THR A 62 10.89 11.15 -10.82
CA THR A 62 12.14 11.93 -10.81
C THR A 62 13.04 11.39 -9.69
N PRO A 63 14.37 11.29 -9.88
CA PRO A 63 15.27 10.86 -8.83
C PRO A 63 15.20 11.73 -7.57
N GLY A 64 15.44 11.13 -6.40
CA GLY A 64 15.56 11.82 -5.11
C GLY A 64 14.44 11.51 -4.11
N PHE A 65 13.36 10.86 -4.54
CA PHE A 65 12.30 10.41 -3.65
C PHE A 65 12.62 9.05 -3.01
N ASN A 66 12.27 8.88 -1.74
CA ASN A 66 12.34 7.59 -1.05
C ASN A 66 11.03 7.32 -0.33
N LYS A 67 10.62 6.05 -0.26
CA LYS A 67 9.65 5.61 0.75
C LYS A 67 10.43 5.33 2.04
N ALA A 68 9.98 5.90 3.14
CA ALA A 68 10.49 5.59 4.46
C ALA A 68 9.54 4.60 5.16
N ILE A 69 10.10 3.60 5.83
CA ILE A 69 9.38 2.73 6.76
C ILE A 69 9.96 2.93 8.15
N ALA A 70 9.11 3.21 9.12
CA ALA A 70 9.53 3.24 10.51
C ALA A 70 9.70 1.80 11.02
N ILE A 71 10.88 1.48 11.55
CA ILE A 71 11.20 0.18 12.14
C ILE A 71 11.63 0.41 13.57
N LYS A 72 11.09 -0.41 14.48
CA LYS A 72 11.46 -0.37 15.88
C LYS A 72 12.43 -1.49 16.19
N ASP A 73 13.60 -1.13 16.70
CA ASP A 73 14.59 -2.06 17.21
C ASP A 73 14.90 -1.79 18.69
N GLU A 74 15.94 -2.43 19.24
CA GLU A 74 16.34 -2.30 20.64
C GLU A 74 16.84 -0.88 20.99
N THR A 75 17.25 -0.09 20.00
CA THR A 75 17.81 1.25 20.15
C THR A 75 16.75 2.35 19.98
N GLY A 76 15.59 2.01 19.42
CA GLY A 76 14.46 2.91 19.23
C GLY A 76 13.84 2.79 17.85
N TRP A 77 13.20 3.87 17.40
CA TRP A 77 12.67 3.97 16.05
C TRP A 77 13.76 4.42 15.07
N CYS A 78 13.92 3.67 13.99
CA CYS A 78 14.76 4.01 12.85
C CYS A 78 13.93 4.00 11.56
N ALA A 79 14.48 4.53 10.47
CA ALA A 79 13.82 4.52 9.17
C ALA A 79 14.65 3.75 8.16
N GLU A 80 14.03 2.77 7.51
CA GLU A 80 14.58 2.19 6.29
C GLU A 80 14.06 2.95 5.07
N LEU A 81 14.97 3.29 4.16
CA LEU A 81 14.68 4.09 2.97
C LEU A 81 14.76 3.23 1.72
N TYR A 82 13.70 3.28 0.92
CA TYR A 82 13.56 2.54 -0.31
C TYR A 82 13.39 3.53 -1.47
N PRO A 83 14.23 3.50 -2.52
CA PRO A 83 14.15 4.46 -3.61
C PRO A 83 12.83 4.30 -4.37
N VAL A 84 12.14 5.42 -4.58
CA VAL A 84 10.93 5.46 -5.41
C VAL A 84 11.34 5.56 -6.86
N VAL A 85 10.89 4.60 -7.67
CA VAL A 85 11.24 4.52 -9.11
C VAL A 85 10.09 4.90 -10.03
N ALA A 86 8.86 4.86 -9.52
CA ALA A 86 7.67 5.22 -10.26
C ALA A 86 6.54 5.65 -9.32
N TRP A 87 5.55 6.33 -9.89
CA TRP A 87 4.31 6.70 -9.22
C TRP A 87 3.16 5.94 -9.88
N ARG A 88 2.36 5.28 -9.05
CA ARG A 88 1.09 4.73 -9.47
C ARG A 88 0.02 5.80 -9.28
N ILE A 89 -0.73 6.07 -10.33
CA ILE A 89 -1.76 7.10 -10.35
C ILE A 89 -3.11 6.46 -10.09
N TYR A 90 -3.76 6.84 -9.00
CA TYR A 90 -5.17 6.60 -8.73
C TYR A 90 -5.96 7.87 -9.10
N ASN A 91 -7.29 7.80 -9.11
CA ASN A 91 -8.13 8.92 -9.54
C ASN A 91 -7.84 10.22 -8.76
N ASP A 92 -7.70 10.12 -7.44
CA ASP A 92 -7.54 11.27 -6.54
C ASP A 92 -6.24 11.21 -5.70
N ASP A 93 -5.35 10.25 -5.98
CA ASP A 93 -4.16 10.00 -5.17
C ASP A 93 -3.01 9.39 -6.00
N VAL A 94 -1.79 9.46 -5.46
CA VAL A 94 -0.60 8.85 -6.06
C VAL A 94 0.14 8.00 -5.03
N GLU A 95 0.40 6.74 -5.36
CA GLU A 95 1.21 5.88 -4.50
C GLU A 95 2.62 5.69 -5.07
N PRO A 96 3.67 5.82 -4.24
CA PRO A 96 5.03 5.50 -4.64
C PRO A 96 5.23 4.01 -4.89
N ILE A 97 5.89 3.67 -6.00
CA ILE A 97 6.42 2.34 -6.26
C ILE A 97 7.91 2.35 -5.88
N ALA A 98 8.23 1.71 -4.76
CA ALA A 98 9.58 1.62 -4.24
C ALA A 98 10.22 0.25 -4.51
N VAL A 99 11.52 0.25 -4.81
CA VAL A 99 12.28 -0.99 -5.06
C VAL A 99 12.79 -1.56 -3.75
N GLY A 100 12.63 -2.87 -3.54
CA GLY A 100 13.08 -3.57 -2.34
C GLY A 100 12.06 -3.58 -1.20
N LEU A 101 10.98 -2.82 -1.33
CA LEU A 101 9.86 -2.84 -0.40
C LEU A 101 9.00 -4.09 -0.64
N GLU A 102 9.14 -5.11 0.20
CA GLU A 102 8.28 -6.30 0.14
C GLU A 102 6.92 -6.02 0.80
N GLY A 103 5.83 -6.44 0.13
CA GLY A 103 4.48 -6.02 0.50
C GLY A 103 3.94 -6.62 1.80
N ASN A 104 3.04 -5.84 2.41
CA ASN A 104 2.29 -6.08 3.66
C ASN A 104 3.11 -5.82 4.93
N ILE A 105 3.49 -4.55 5.12
CA ILE A 105 4.18 -4.05 6.29
C ILE A 105 3.16 -3.26 7.12
N SER A 106 2.97 -3.65 8.38
CA SER A 106 2.08 -2.96 9.33
C SER A 106 2.73 -1.74 9.98
N SER A 107 3.95 -1.39 9.56
CA SER A 107 4.68 -0.26 10.08
C SER A 107 4.20 1.07 9.48
N PRO A 108 4.34 2.18 10.21
CA PRO A 108 4.16 3.52 9.66
C PRO A 108 5.07 3.76 8.45
N MET A 109 4.55 4.43 7.44
CA MET A 109 5.27 4.67 6.19
C MET A 109 5.01 6.09 5.69
N ALA A 110 6.07 6.74 5.21
CA ALA A 110 6.00 8.09 4.68
C ALA A 110 6.80 8.23 3.39
N THR A 111 6.67 9.37 2.72
CA THR A 111 7.41 9.70 1.49
C THR A 111 8.44 10.79 1.80
N VAL A 112 9.72 10.46 1.64
CA VAL A 112 10.82 11.44 1.72
C VAL A 112 10.95 12.14 0.38
N LEU A 113 10.84 13.47 0.42
CA LEU A 113 10.97 14.35 -0.73
C LEU A 113 12.46 14.56 -1.08
N PRO A 114 12.78 15.01 -2.31
CA PRO A 114 14.17 15.25 -2.73
C PRO A 114 14.93 16.28 -1.91
N ASP A 115 14.22 17.16 -1.20
CA ASP A 115 14.81 18.17 -0.32
C ASP A 115 14.98 17.69 1.13
N GLY A 116 14.67 16.42 1.42
CA GLY A 116 14.83 15.79 2.74
C GLY A 116 13.60 15.87 3.64
N ARG A 117 12.59 16.67 3.28
CA ARG A 117 11.31 16.71 4.01
C ARG A 117 10.55 15.40 3.88
N VAL A 118 9.64 15.14 4.81
CA VAL A 118 8.85 13.90 4.85
C VAL A 118 7.37 14.22 4.81
N GLU A 119 6.66 13.61 3.87
CA GLU A 119 5.20 13.68 3.74
C GLU A 119 4.56 12.39 4.26
N ASP A 120 3.63 12.52 5.20
CA ASP A 120 2.87 11.43 5.80
C ASP A 120 1.38 11.79 5.87
N ALA A 121 0.56 11.16 5.02
CA ALA A 121 -0.89 11.33 4.97
C ALA A 121 -1.37 12.80 4.90
N GLY A 122 -0.64 13.64 4.15
CA GLY A 122 -0.91 15.07 3.99
C GLY A 122 -0.23 15.98 5.01
N GLU A 123 0.43 15.42 6.03
CA GLU A 123 1.27 16.18 6.96
C GLU A 123 2.70 16.25 6.44
N LEU A 124 3.37 17.38 6.68
CA LEU A 124 4.74 17.61 6.24
C LEU A 124 5.66 17.84 7.43
N HIS A 125 6.72 17.05 7.50
CA HIS A 125 7.79 17.13 8.49
C HIS A 125 9.08 17.67 7.84
N GLU A 126 9.89 18.37 8.62
CA GLU A 126 11.16 18.96 8.22
C GLU A 126 12.16 17.89 7.76
N ASP A 127 12.19 16.75 8.44
CA ASP A 127 13.06 15.62 8.14
C ASP A 127 12.53 14.29 8.72
N VAL A 128 13.27 13.22 8.44
CA VAL A 128 12.98 11.86 8.94
C VAL A 128 13.03 11.79 10.47
N ALA A 129 13.90 12.56 11.14
CA ALA A 129 14.02 12.51 12.58
C ALA A 129 12.79 13.12 13.27
N GLN A 130 12.22 14.20 12.72
CA GLN A 130 10.98 14.77 13.21
C GLN A 130 9.79 13.83 12.97
N TRP A 131 9.71 13.21 11.80
CA TRP A 131 8.69 12.21 11.50
C TRP A 131 8.74 11.01 12.47
N LEU A 132 9.92 10.46 12.73
CA LEU A 132 10.08 9.33 13.66
C LEU A 132 9.70 9.69 15.11
N LYS A 133 9.90 10.95 15.54
CA LYS A 133 9.41 11.40 16.86
C LYS A 133 7.88 11.38 16.94
N MET A 134 7.20 11.81 15.89
CA MET A 134 5.73 11.74 15.80
C MET A 134 5.26 10.29 15.87
N VAL A 135 5.91 9.38 15.13
CA VAL A 135 5.61 7.93 15.18
C VAL A 135 5.75 7.39 16.61
N GLU A 136 6.82 7.75 17.32
CA GLU A 136 7.04 7.33 18.70
C GLU A 136 5.96 7.88 19.66
N GLU A 137 5.53 9.13 19.46
CA GLU A 137 4.46 9.76 20.25
C GLU A 137 3.10 9.09 20.04
N VAL A 138 2.75 8.78 18.79
CA VAL A 138 1.51 8.07 18.45
C VAL A 138 1.48 6.68 19.11
N GLU A 139 2.58 5.92 19.03
CA GLU A 139 2.68 4.61 19.66
C GLU A 139 2.48 4.68 21.18
N LYS A 140 3.07 5.68 21.84
CA LYS A 140 2.90 5.89 23.29
C LYS A 140 1.45 6.15 23.66
N ILE A 141 0.76 7.01 22.90
CA ILE A 141 -0.66 7.33 23.12
C ILE A 141 -1.53 6.08 22.94
N GLU A 142 -1.27 5.27 21.92
CA GLU A 142 -2.01 4.02 21.69
C GLU A 142 -1.80 3.02 22.83
N ALA A 143 -0.57 2.87 23.32
CA ALA A 143 -0.25 2.01 24.45
C ALA A 143 -0.96 2.46 25.74
N GLU A 144 -0.96 3.76 26.04
CA GLU A 144 -1.67 4.33 27.20
C GLU A 144 -3.19 4.13 27.11
N ASN A 145 -3.78 4.35 25.93
CA ASN A 145 -5.20 4.16 25.72
C ASN A 145 -5.61 2.69 25.88
N LYS A 146 -4.78 1.76 25.41
CA LYS A 146 -5.01 0.32 25.58
C LYS A 146 -4.99 -0.08 27.06
N LEU A 147 -4.07 0.46 27.85
CA LEU A 147 -4.00 0.23 29.30
C LEU A 147 -5.23 0.78 30.04
N LYS A 148 -5.67 2.00 29.70
CA LYS A 148 -6.87 2.60 30.28
C LYS A 148 -8.12 1.75 29.99
N LEU A 149 -8.31 1.30 28.75
CA LEU A 149 -9.45 0.46 28.37
C LEU A 149 -9.47 -0.90 29.08
N GLN A 150 -8.30 -1.46 29.40
CA GLN A 150 -8.22 -2.70 30.18
C GLN A 150 -8.58 -2.47 31.66
N SER A 151 -8.18 -1.34 32.24
CA SER A 151 -8.49 -1.01 33.64
C SER A 151 -9.96 -0.67 33.91
N VAL A 152 -10.75 -0.32 32.89
CA VAL A 152 -12.19 -0.03 33.00
C VAL A 152 -13.04 -1.31 32.89
N ASN A 153 -12.46 -2.40 32.37
CA ASN A 153 -13.14 -3.69 32.18
C ASN A 153 -12.76 -4.75 33.24
N THR A 154 -12.07 -4.36 34.31
CA THR A 154 -11.74 -5.15 35.50
C THR A 154 -12.39 -4.54 36.73
#